data_AF-A0A6N7Z1C1-F1
#
_entry.id   AF-A0A6N7Z1C1-F1
#
_cell.length_a   1.000
_cell.length_b   1.000
_cell.length_c   1.000
_cell.angle_alpha   90.00
_cell.angle_beta   90.00
_cell.angle_gamma   90.00
#
_symmetry.space_group_name_H-M   'P 1'
#
loop_
_entity.id
_entity.type
_entity.pdbx_description
1 polymer ?
#
loop_
_entity_poly.entity_id
_entity_poly.type
_entity_poly.pdbx_seq_one_letter_code
_entity_poly.pdbx_strand_id
1 'polypeptide(L)'
;MDAAESAFRLLCTGPEPLAIDCERIGLGLPQERVPLVELRDVLLDRATTEAAREAVWRQLVLAAQTEDPAWVLGAVGVAMPGLRKAAGELATGYSGDVEDIDAEMLAGFTARLKEIDPDAGSLGPRLVWAAQRAGAKWRAAEWDYAARTVPRWESFEPRQPDQGHPELVLAEAVRDGVLTEAEASLIADTRLDEMHLYEAAEKLGDSYFRVLRARERAESALIFWLGAERPPKKSKSVCKKSA
;
A
#
# COMPACT_ATOMS: atom_id res chain seq x y z
N MET A 1 -4.15 -5.63 -21.55
CA MET A 1 -5.11 -5.48 -22.68
C MET A 1 -4.75 -6.29 -23.93
N ASP A 2 -3.47 -6.57 -24.18
CA ASP A 2 -3.03 -7.21 -25.43
C ASP A 2 -3.56 -8.65 -25.63
N ALA A 3 -3.76 -9.40 -24.55
CA ALA A 3 -4.43 -10.70 -24.59
C ALA A 3 -5.87 -10.59 -25.12
N ALA A 4 -6.62 -9.57 -24.69
CA ALA A 4 -7.99 -9.34 -25.14
C ALA A 4 -8.05 -8.93 -26.62
N GLU A 5 -7.14 -8.06 -27.07
CA GLU A 5 -7.02 -7.69 -28.50
C GLU A 5 -6.64 -8.92 -29.35
N SER A 6 -5.73 -9.77 -28.88
CA SER A 6 -5.32 -10.98 -29.59
C SER A 6 -6.48 -11.97 -29.71
N ALA A 7 -7.22 -12.19 -28.62
CA ALA A 7 -8.39 -13.06 -28.62
C ALA A 7 -9.52 -12.50 -29.52
N PHE A 8 -9.74 -11.18 -29.51
CA PHE A 8 -10.68 -10.52 -30.42
C PHE A 8 -10.31 -10.74 -31.89
N ARG A 9 -9.03 -10.62 -32.24
CA ARG A 9 -8.56 -10.89 -33.61
C ARG A 9 -8.81 -12.33 -34.00
N LEU A 10 -8.47 -13.29 -33.14
CA LEU A 10 -8.72 -14.72 -33.39
C LEU A 10 -10.22 -14.98 -33.65
N LEU A 11 -11.10 -14.37 -32.84
CA LEU A 11 -12.55 -14.46 -33.00
C LEU A 11 -13.02 -13.92 -34.36
N CYS A 12 -12.39 -12.86 -34.86
CA CYS A 12 -12.75 -12.23 -36.13
C CYS A 12 -12.07 -12.86 -37.36
N THR A 13 -11.11 -13.77 -37.19
CA THR A 13 -10.41 -14.46 -38.29
C THR A 13 -10.97 -15.85 -38.61
N GLY A 14 -12.02 -16.29 -37.89
CA GLY A 14 -12.68 -17.58 -38.12
C GLY A 14 -13.56 -17.61 -39.39
N PRO A 15 -14.08 -18.80 -39.78
CA PRO A 15 -14.91 -18.96 -40.98
C PRO A 15 -16.26 -18.24 -40.90
N GLU A 16 -16.75 -17.94 -39.69
CA GLU A 16 -17.95 -17.15 -39.44
C GLU A 16 -17.63 -16.07 -38.39
N PRO A 17 -17.03 -14.94 -38.79
CA PRO A 17 -16.72 -13.88 -37.84
C PRO A 17 -18.01 -13.26 -37.29
N LEU A 18 -17.98 -12.86 -36.02
CA LEU A 18 -19.07 -12.08 -35.45
C LEU A 18 -19.28 -10.81 -36.27
N ALA A 19 -20.53 -10.52 -36.60
CA ALA A 19 -20.90 -9.42 -37.47
C ALA A 19 -22.23 -8.79 -37.06
N ILE A 20 -22.28 -7.46 -37.11
CA ILE A 20 -23.51 -6.68 -36.90
C ILE A 20 -24.17 -6.42 -38.25
N ASP A 21 -25.48 -6.60 -38.29
CA ASP A 21 -26.31 -6.24 -39.44
C ASP A 21 -26.53 -4.71 -39.45
N CYS A 22 -25.63 -4.00 -40.15
CA CYS A 22 -25.66 -2.55 -40.26
C CYS A 22 -26.75 -2.05 -41.21
N GLU A 23 -27.10 -2.84 -42.22
CA GLU A 23 -28.20 -2.55 -43.14
C GLU A 23 -29.52 -2.40 -42.34
N ARG A 24 -29.80 -3.34 -41.44
CA ARG A 24 -31.00 -3.30 -40.60
C ARG A 24 -31.01 -2.14 -39.60
N ILE A 25 -29.85 -1.63 -39.19
CA ILE A 25 -29.75 -0.45 -38.32
C ILE A 25 -30.01 0.83 -39.11
N GLY A 26 -29.47 0.94 -40.32
CA GLY A 26 -29.53 2.15 -41.13
C GLY A 26 -28.65 3.27 -40.58
N LEU A 27 -29.14 4.51 -40.58
CA LEU A 27 -28.43 5.70 -40.03
C LEU A 27 -27.11 6.06 -40.74
N GLY A 28 -26.98 5.70 -42.02
CA GLY A 28 -25.77 5.97 -42.81
C GLY A 28 -24.63 4.97 -42.60
N LEU A 29 -24.91 3.85 -41.93
CA LEU A 29 -23.98 2.72 -41.84
C LEU A 29 -23.93 1.93 -43.16
N PRO A 30 -22.86 1.13 -43.39
CA PRO A 30 -22.77 0.23 -44.54
C PRO A 30 -24.03 -0.63 -44.71
N GLN A 31 -24.46 -0.81 -45.97
CA GLN A 31 -25.65 -1.58 -46.33
C GLN A 31 -25.33 -3.08 -46.42
N GLU A 32 -24.67 -3.62 -45.39
CA GLU A 32 -24.28 -5.03 -45.30
C GLU A 32 -24.09 -5.47 -43.85
N ARG A 33 -23.84 -6.77 -43.64
CA ARG A 33 -23.36 -7.27 -42.35
C ARG A 33 -21.87 -6.99 -42.21
N VAL A 34 -21.50 -6.21 -41.21
CA VAL A 34 -20.12 -5.77 -41.00
C VAL A 34 -19.48 -6.60 -39.88
N PRO A 35 -18.36 -7.32 -40.15
CA PRO A 35 -17.59 -8.01 -39.13
C PRO A 35 -17.11 -7.07 -38.02
N LEU A 36 -17.02 -7.54 -36.78
CA LEU A 36 -16.67 -6.66 -35.65
C LEU A 36 -15.32 -5.96 -35.79
N VAL A 37 -14.36 -6.59 -36.47
CA VAL A 37 -13.04 -5.99 -36.75
C VAL A 37 -13.14 -4.75 -37.64
N GLU A 38 -13.98 -4.80 -38.68
CA GLU A 38 -14.24 -3.68 -39.59
C GLU A 38 -15.20 -2.66 -38.97
N LEU A 39 -16.15 -3.13 -38.16
CA LEU A 39 -17.10 -2.29 -37.44
C LEU A 39 -16.38 -1.29 -36.53
N ARG A 40 -15.26 -1.70 -35.92
CA ARG A 40 -14.41 -0.79 -35.14
C ARG A 40 -13.97 0.41 -35.97
N ASP A 41 -13.52 0.18 -37.21
CA ASP A 41 -13.06 1.25 -38.10
C ASP A 41 -14.22 2.13 -38.56
N VAL A 42 -15.38 1.54 -38.85
CA VAL A 42 -16.63 2.28 -39.15
C VAL A 42 -17.02 3.21 -38.01
N LEU A 43 -16.93 2.77 -36.76
CA LEU A 43 -17.28 3.59 -35.60
C LEU A 43 -16.28 4.72 -35.33
N LEU A 44 -15.02 4.55 -35.74
CA LEU A 44 -13.97 5.57 -35.62
C LEU A 44 -14.04 6.62 -36.73
N ASP A 45 -14.69 6.33 -37.86
CA ASP A 45 -14.84 7.30 -38.93
C ASP A 45 -15.63 8.54 -38.44
N ARG A 46 -15.10 9.72 -38.73
CA ARG A 46 -15.73 11.02 -38.44
C ARG A 46 -17.09 11.19 -39.14
N ALA A 47 -17.32 10.50 -40.25
CA ALA A 47 -18.56 10.52 -41.00
C ALA A 47 -19.68 9.76 -40.28
N THR A 48 -19.34 8.81 -39.40
CA THR A 48 -20.34 8.06 -38.64
C THR A 48 -20.98 8.98 -37.60
N THR A 49 -22.31 9.03 -37.59
CA THR A 49 -23.08 9.91 -36.69
C THR A 49 -23.11 9.34 -35.27
N GLU A 50 -23.37 10.20 -34.27
CA GLU A 50 -23.56 9.72 -32.89
C GLU A 50 -24.74 8.75 -32.77
N ALA A 51 -25.83 9.01 -33.47
CA ALA A 51 -26.99 8.11 -33.52
C ALA A 51 -26.63 6.72 -34.09
N ALA A 52 -25.82 6.68 -35.14
CA ALA A 52 -25.32 5.41 -35.70
C ALA A 52 -24.41 4.67 -34.71
N ARG A 53 -23.48 5.38 -34.06
CA ARG A 53 -22.62 4.77 -33.02
C ARG A 53 -23.46 4.21 -31.89
N GLU A 54 -24.44 4.97 -31.41
CA GLU A 54 -25.31 4.57 -30.31
C GLU A 54 -26.13 3.32 -30.67
N ALA A 55 -26.70 3.28 -31.88
CA ALA A 55 -27.48 2.13 -32.35
C ALA A 55 -26.62 0.85 -32.46
N VAL A 56 -25.37 0.98 -32.92
CA VAL A 56 -24.41 -0.14 -32.95
C VAL A 56 -24.07 -0.59 -31.54
N TRP A 57 -23.73 0.32 -30.63
CA TRP A 57 -23.44 -0.03 -29.25
C TRP A 57 -24.62 -0.68 -28.56
N ARG A 58 -25.85 -0.26 -28.85
CA ARG A 58 -27.06 -0.91 -28.35
C ARG A 58 -27.16 -2.36 -28.80
N GLN A 59 -26.90 -2.65 -30.08
CA GLN A 59 -26.86 -4.04 -30.56
C GLN A 59 -25.74 -4.85 -29.92
N LEU A 60 -24.55 -4.27 -29.74
CA LEU A 60 -23.43 -4.93 -29.04
C LEU A 60 -23.77 -5.25 -27.59
N VAL A 61 -24.40 -4.33 -26.85
CA VAL A 61 -24.85 -4.54 -25.48
C VAL A 61 -25.88 -5.67 -25.42
N LEU A 62 -26.92 -5.60 -26.26
CA LEU A 62 -27.95 -6.64 -26.30
C LEU A 62 -27.36 -8.01 -26.62
N ALA A 63 -26.44 -8.09 -27.58
CA ALA A 63 -25.79 -9.35 -27.93
C ALA A 63 -24.85 -9.86 -26.83
N ALA A 64 -24.09 -8.98 -26.19
CA ALA A 64 -23.19 -9.35 -25.09
C ALA A 64 -23.92 -9.75 -23.79
N GLN A 65 -25.19 -9.35 -23.63
CA GLN A 65 -26.05 -9.78 -22.54
C GLN A 65 -26.77 -11.11 -22.81
N THR A 66 -26.54 -11.73 -23.97
CA THR A 66 -26.94 -13.12 -24.23
C THR A 66 -25.95 -14.12 -23.58
N GLU A 67 -26.24 -15.43 -23.64
CA GLU A 67 -25.37 -16.47 -23.09
C GLU A 67 -24.11 -16.76 -23.93
N ASP A 68 -23.89 -16.05 -25.04
CA ASP A 68 -22.71 -16.24 -25.89
C ASP A 68 -21.54 -15.32 -25.48
N PRO A 69 -20.47 -15.86 -24.84
CA PRO A 69 -19.33 -15.07 -24.37
C PRO A 69 -18.51 -14.45 -25.51
N ALA A 70 -18.68 -14.92 -26.76
CA ALA A 70 -18.00 -14.34 -27.91
C ALA A 70 -18.39 -12.87 -28.11
N TRP A 71 -19.65 -12.50 -27.83
CA TRP A 71 -20.11 -11.12 -27.95
C TRP A 71 -19.55 -10.19 -26.88
N VAL A 72 -19.25 -10.69 -25.68
CA VAL A 72 -18.54 -9.94 -24.64
C VAL A 72 -17.14 -9.58 -25.12
N LEU A 73 -16.41 -10.56 -25.64
CA LEU A 73 -15.07 -10.35 -26.19
C LEU A 73 -15.09 -9.44 -27.44
N GLY A 74 -16.11 -9.59 -28.28
CA GLY A 74 -16.37 -8.72 -29.42
C GLY A 74 -16.57 -7.26 -29.02
N ALA A 75 -17.42 -6.99 -28.03
CA ALA A 75 -17.65 -5.64 -27.52
C ALA A 75 -16.37 -5.04 -26.90
N VAL A 76 -15.58 -5.84 -26.18
CA VAL A 76 -14.26 -5.44 -25.66
C VAL A 76 -13.33 -5.03 -26.82
N GLY A 77 -13.24 -5.85 -27.86
CA GLY A 77 -12.41 -5.57 -29.04
C GLY A 77 -12.82 -4.31 -29.80
N VAL A 78 -14.12 -4.07 -29.95
CA VAL A 78 -14.66 -2.83 -30.53
C VAL A 78 -14.33 -1.61 -29.64
N ALA A 79 -14.34 -1.77 -28.31
CA ALA A 79 -13.99 -0.72 -27.37
C ALA A 79 -12.48 -0.42 -27.27
N MET A 80 -11.61 -1.29 -27.78
CA MET A 80 -10.15 -1.21 -27.57
C MET A 80 -9.52 0.17 -27.83
N PRO A 81 -9.88 0.92 -28.88
CA PRO A 81 -9.32 2.26 -29.11
C PRO A 81 -9.59 3.21 -27.93
N GLY A 82 -10.82 3.21 -27.41
CA GLY A 82 -11.21 4.01 -26.25
C GLY A 82 -10.56 3.52 -24.96
N LEU A 83 -10.48 2.20 -24.78
CA LEU A 83 -9.85 1.58 -23.61
C LEU A 83 -8.35 1.88 -23.55
N ARG A 84 -7.63 1.74 -24.67
CA ARG A 84 -6.18 2.06 -24.75
C ARG A 84 -5.90 3.54 -24.51
N LYS A 85 -6.76 4.43 -25.01
CA LYS A 85 -6.65 5.86 -24.71
C LYS A 85 -6.77 6.11 -23.20
N ALA A 86 -7.82 5.58 -22.57
CA ALA A 86 -8.03 5.72 -21.13
C ALA A 86 -6.92 5.06 -20.29
N ALA A 87 -6.38 3.92 -20.73
CA ALA A 87 -5.26 3.25 -20.09
C ALA A 87 -3.98 4.11 -20.15
N GLY A 88 -3.70 4.75 -21.28
CA GLY A 88 -2.56 5.68 -21.40
C GLY A 88 -2.67 6.89 -20.45
N GLU A 89 -3.88 7.42 -20.28
CA GLU A 89 -4.15 8.47 -19.28
C GLU A 89 -3.87 7.97 -17.85
N LEU A 90 -4.27 6.74 -17.53
CA LEU A 90 -4.03 6.12 -16.22
C LEU A 90 -2.58 5.69 -15.98
N ALA A 91 -1.83 5.33 -17.02
CA ALA A 91 -0.42 4.98 -16.93
C ALA A 91 0.48 6.21 -16.70
N THR A 92 -0.01 7.41 -17.00
CA THR A 92 0.78 8.64 -16.83
C THR A 92 1.15 8.84 -15.36
N GLY A 93 2.46 8.87 -15.09
CA GLY A 93 3.03 9.02 -13.74
C GLY A 93 2.81 7.81 -12.83
N TYR A 94 2.46 6.65 -13.39
CA TYR A 94 2.39 5.39 -12.65
C TYR A 94 3.69 4.60 -12.84
N SER A 95 4.24 4.07 -11.74
CA SER A 95 5.51 3.34 -11.73
C SER A 95 5.37 1.85 -11.43
N GLY A 96 4.15 1.36 -11.26
CA GLY A 96 3.87 -0.08 -11.08
C GLY A 96 3.56 -0.78 -12.40
N ASP A 97 3.01 -1.99 -12.33
CA ASP A 97 2.67 -2.78 -13.52
C ASP A 97 1.37 -2.28 -14.17
N VAL A 98 1.48 -1.83 -15.43
CA VAL A 98 0.33 -1.35 -16.20
C VAL A 98 -0.61 -2.48 -16.59
N GLU A 99 -0.16 -3.74 -16.58
CA GLU A 99 -0.99 -4.90 -16.86
C GLU A 99 -2.07 -5.13 -15.79
N ASP A 100 -1.79 -4.78 -14.54
CA ASP A 100 -2.78 -4.86 -13.46
C ASP A 100 -3.88 -3.81 -13.63
N ILE A 101 -3.52 -2.58 -14.03
CA ILE A 101 -4.49 -1.53 -14.38
C ILE A 101 -5.37 -2.02 -15.53
N ASP A 102 -4.75 -2.58 -16.56
CA ASP A 102 -5.45 -3.11 -17.73
C ASP A 102 -6.45 -4.22 -17.36
N ALA A 103 -6.07 -5.14 -16.46
CA ALA A 103 -6.94 -6.21 -15.99
C ALA A 103 -8.18 -5.66 -15.28
N GLU A 104 -7.99 -4.70 -14.38
CA GLU A 104 -9.07 -4.05 -13.65
C GLU A 104 -9.97 -3.20 -14.54
N MET A 105 -9.41 -2.54 -15.56
CA MET A 105 -10.19 -1.84 -16.58
C MET A 105 -11.09 -2.80 -17.36
N LEU A 106 -10.55 -3.95 -17.79
CA LEU A 106 -11.34 -4.97 -18.51
C LEU A 106 -12.42 -5.59 -17.61
N ALA A 107 -12.13 -5.81 -16.33
CA ALA A 107 -13.12 -6.26 -15.35
C ALA A 107 -14.23 -5.22 -15.19
N GLY A 108 -13.89 -3.94 -15.04
CA GLY A 108 -14.86 -2.84 -14.94
C GLY A 108 -15.73 -2.67 -16.19
N PHE A 109 -15.13 -2.80 -17.38
CA PHE A 109 -15.86 -2.77 -18.65
C PHE A 109 -16.88 -3.91 -18.74
N THR A 110 -16.42 -5.15 -18.53
CA THR A 110 -17.27 -6.34 -18.70
C THR A 110 -18.34 -6.46 -17.62
N ALA A 111 -18.05 -6.04 -16.38
CA ALA A 111 -19.06 -5.92 -15.33
C ALA A 111 -20.14 -4.92 -15.74
N ARG A 112 -19.75 -3.73 -16.23
CA ARG A 112 -20.73 -2.73 -16.66
C ARG A 112 -21.53 -3.17 -17.88
N LEU A 113 -20.91 -3.86 -18.82
CA LEU A 113 -21.55 -4.37 -20.03
C LEU A 113 -22.72 -5.31 -19.72
N LYS A 114 -22.57 -6.16 -18.70
CA LYS A 114 -23.61 -7.12 -18.27
C LYS A 114 -24.85 -6.47 -17.67
N GLU A 115 -24.73 -5.26 -17.13
CA GLU A 115 -25.77 -4.62 -16.30
C GLU A 115 -26.32 -3.31 -16.88
N ILE A 116 -25.65 -2.74 -17.88
CA ILE A 116 -26.08 -1.47 -18.45
C ILE A 116 -27.40 -1.66 -19.21
N ASP A 117 -28.37 -0.79 -18.92
CA ASP A 117 -29.60 -0.70 -19.69
C ASP A 117 -29.27 -0.34 -21.16
N PRO A 118 -29.66 -1.18 -22.15
CA PRO A 118 -29.42 -0.92 -23.57
C PRO A 118 -30.01 0.40 -24.09
N ASP A 119 -30.98 0.98 -23.39
CA ASP A 119 -31.63 2.23 -23.78
C ASP A 119 -31.13 3.43 -22.96
N ALA A 120 -30.06 3.27 -22.17
CA ALA A 120 -29.56 4.31 -21.28
C ALA A 120 -28.98 5.53 -22.00
N GLY A 121 -28.59 5.39 -23.28
CA GLY A 121 -27.89 6.42 -24.05
C GLY A 121 -26.39 6.50 -23.75
N SER A 122 -25.61 6.95 -24.74
CA SER A 122 -24.14 7.10 -24.65
C SER A 122 -23.42 5.83 -24.20
N LEU A 123 -23.84 4.68 -24.72
CA LEU A 123 -23.40 3.36 -24.24
C LEU A 123 -21.87 3.18 -24.31
N GLY A 124 -21.28 3.39 -25.48
CA GLY A 124 -19.82 3.24 -25.68
C GLY A 124 -19.00 4.09 -24.69
N PRO A 125 -19.21 5.42 -24.63
CA PRO A 125 -18.53 6.28 -23.67
C PRO A 125 -18.73 5.85 -22.20
N ARG A 126 -19.95 5.44 -21.82
CA ARG A 126 -20.23 5.00 -20.43
C ARG A 126 -19.52 3.70 -20.06
N LEU A 127 -19.37 2.79 -21.01
CA LEU A 127 -18.63 1.54 -20.81
C LEU A 127 -17.13 1.81 -20.66
N VAL A 128 -16.54 2.64 -21.52
CA VAL A 128 -15.14 3.07 -21.39
C VAL A 128 -14.91 3.82 -20.08
N TRP A 129 -15.84 4.69 -19.68
CA TRP A 129 -15.77 5.39 -18.40
C TRP A 129 -15.84 4.44 -17.20
N ALA A 130 -16.67 3.39 -17.26
CA ALA A 130 -16.71 2.38 -16.21
C ALA A 130 -15.39 1.62 -16.08
N ALA A 131 -14.75 1.28 -17.21
CA ALA A 131 -13.41 0.70 -17.24
C ALA A 131 -12.38 1.64 -16.60
N GLN A 132 -12.34 2.90 -17.03
CA GLN A 132 -11.42 3.91 -16.51
C GLN A 132 -11.59 4.11 -15.00
N ARG A 133 -12.83 4.15 -14.49
CA ARG A 133 -13.09 4.25 -13.05
C ARG A 133 -12.59 3.05 -12.27
N ALA A 134 -12.74 1.83 -12.81
CA ALA A 134 -12.23 0.63 -12.16
C ALA A 134 -10.69 0.66 -12.06
N GLY A 135 -10.00 0.94 -13.18
CA GLY A 135 -8.54 1.10 -13.19
C GLY A 135 -8.06 2.23 -12.27
N ALA A 136 -8.73 3.38 -12.26
CA ALA A 136 -8.40 4.50 -11.37
C ALA A 136 -8.58 4.14 -9.88
N LYS A 137 -9.65 3.41 -9.54
CA LYS A 137 -9.90 2.94 -8.18
C LYS A 137 -8.80 1.98 -7.72
N TRP A 138 -8.40 1.04 -8.58
CA TRP A 138 -7.30 0.13 -8.27
C TRP A 138 -5.98 0.89 -8.12
N ARG A 139 -5.65 1.79 -9.05
CA ARG A 139 -4.44 2.64 -8.96
C ARG A 139 -4.40 3.44 -7.66
N ALA A 140 -5.53 4.01 -7.23
CA ALA A 140 -5.62 4.74 -5.97
C ALA A 140 -5.41 3.82 -4.76
N ALA A 141 -6.02 2.63 -4.76
CA ALA A 141 -5.84 1.65 -3.70
C ALA A 141 -4.39 1.14 -3.62
N GLU A 142 -3.74 0.91 -4.76
CA GLU A 142 -2.34 0.50 -4.84
C GLU A 142 -1.41 1.62 -4.35
N TRP A 143 -1.69 2.88 -4.71
CA TRP A 143 -0.95 4.01 -4.17
C TRP A 143 -1.10 4.15 -2.65
N ASP A 144 -2.32 3.98 -2.13
CA ASP A 144 -2.59 3.99 -0.70
C ASP A 144 -1.88 2.83 0.01
N TYR A 145 -1.87 1.65 -0.60
CA TYR A 145 -1.15 0.50 -0.08
C TYR A 145 0.35 0.76 -0.06
N ALA A 146 0.94 1.18 -1.18
CA ALA A 146 2.34 1.53 -1.31
C ALA A 146 2.73 2.63 -0.32
N ALA A 147 1.94 3.69 -0.16
CA ALA A 147 2.19 4.75 0.82
C ALA A 147 2.21 4.24 2.27
N ARG A 148 1.46 3.17 2.58
CA ARG A 148 1.47 2.50 3.90
C ARG A 148 2.58 1.47 4.04
N THR A 149 3.10 0.93 2.94
CA THR A 149 4.10 -0.15 2.91
C THR A 149 5.48 0.29 2.41
N VAL A 150 5.69 1.58 2.10
CA VAL A 150 7.03 2.12 1.82
C VAL A 150 7.96 1.63 2.92
N PRO A 151 9.02 0.85 2.60
CA PRO A 151 10.04 0.53 3.57
C PRO A 151 10.56 1.87 4.04
N ARG A 152 10.31 2.20 5.30
CA ARG A 152 10.81 3.41 5.91
C ARG A 152 12.33 3.33 5.77
N TRP A 153 12.89 4.02 4.78
CA TRP A 153 14.34 4.15 4.57
C TRP A 153 14.98 5.00 5.67
N GLU A 154 14.22 5.30 6.72
CA GLU A 154 14.65 5.69 8.04
C GLU A 154 13.86 4.88 9.09
N SER A 155 13.97 3.55 9.06
CA SER A 155 13.95 2.79 10.31
C SER A 155 15.17 3.28 11.09
N PHE A 156 15.04 4.43 11.75
CA PHE A 156 15.79 4.63 12.97
C PHE A 156 15.43 3.42 13.81
N GLU A 157 16.42 2.58 14.12
CA GLU A 157 16.30 1.65 15.22
C GLU A 157 15.61 2.41 16.36
N PRO A 158 14.57 1.85 17.02
CA PRO A 158 14.07 2.45 18.24
C PRO A 158 15.30 2.80 19.05
N ARG A 159 15.50 4.08 19.42
CA ARG A 159 16.63 4.46 20.26
C ARG A 159 16.65 3.45 21.39
N GLN A 160 17.67 2.59 21.41
CA GLN A 160 17.85 1.69 22.54
C GLN A 160 17.82 2.62 23.75
N PRO A 161 17.02 2.36 24.79
CA PRO A 161 17.05 3.18 25.97
C PRO A 161 18.49 3.17 26.46
N ASP A 162 19.18 4.28 26.24
CA ASP A 162 20.57 4.55 26.56
C ASP A 162 20.73 4.84 28.06
N GLN A 163 19.99 4.10 28.88
CA GLN A 163 20.03 4.16 30.34
C GLN A 163 20.20 2.74 30.86
N GLY A 164 21.46 2.39 31.18
CA GLY A 164 21.82 1.11 31.76
C GLY A 164 20.96 0.77 32.97
N HIS A 165 20.57 -0.50 33.08
CA HIS A 165 19.77 -1.00 34.19
C HIS A 165 20.50 -0.75 35.52
N PRO A 166 19.86 -0.18 36.56
CA PRO A 166 20.53 0.17 37.81
C PRO A 166 21.18 -1.02 38.51
N GLU A 167 20.65 -2.24 38.34
CA GLU A 167 21.27 -3.45 38.87
C GLU A 167 22.58 -3.82 38.18
N LEU A 168 22.77 -3.47 36.91
CA LEU A 168 24.04 -3.70 36.21
C LEU A 168 25.14 -2.82 36.78
N VAL A 169 24.79 -1.60 37.20
CA VAL A 169 25.71 -0.68 37.89
C VAL A 169 26.13 -1.24 39.24
N LEU A 170 25.20 -1.85 40.00
CA LEU A 170 25.53 -2.53 41.25
C LEU A 170 26.43 -3.75 41.01
N ALA A 171 26.14 -4.55 39.98
CA ALA A 171 26.95 -5.70 39.60
C ALA A 171 28.37 -5.30 39.15
N GLU A 172 28.51 -4.17 38.48
CA GLU A 172 29.80 -3.61 38.07
C GLU A 172 30.59 -3.07 39.27
N ALA A 173 29.95 -2.34 40.18
CA ALA A 173 30.59 -1.90 41.42
C ALA A 173 31.06 -3.08 42.30
N VAL A 174 30.36 -4.22 42.27
CA VAL A 174 30.82 -5.46 42.93
C VAL A 174 32.03 -6.05 42.21
N ARG A 175 32.02 -6.10 40.87
CA ARG A 175 33.14 -6.59 40.06
C ARG A 175 34.41 -5.78 40.30
N ASP A 176 34.27 -4.47 40.47
CA ASP A 176 35.35 -3.53 40.75
C ASP A 176 35.78 -3.53 42.24
N GLY A 177 35.07 -4.28 43.10
CA GLY A 177 35.36 -4.41 44.53
C GLY A 177 35.00 -3.19 45.37
N VAL A 178 34.19 -2.28 44.83
CA VAL A 178 33.69 -1.07 45.52
C VAL A 178 32.58 -1.44 46.50
N LEU A 179 31.74 -2.40 46.10
CA LEU A 179 30.68 -2.97 46.92
C LEU A 179 30.92 -4.46 47.14
N THR A 180 30.48 -4.96 48.28
CA THR A 180 30.26 -6.40 48.47
C THR A 180 28.91 -6.82 47.88
N GLU A 181 28.73 -8.12 47.57
CA GLU A 181 27.43 -8.65 47.11
C GLU A 181 26.31 -8.34 48.10
N ALA A 182 26.58 -8.44 49.42
CA ALA A 182 25.61 -8.13 50.46
C ALA A 182 25.23 -6.64 50.49
N GLU A 183 26.18 -5.74 50.24
CA GLU A 183 25.92 -4.30 50.16
C GLU A 183 25.14 -3.94 48.88
N ALA A 184 25.44 -4.58 47.76
CA ALA A 184 24.69 -4.43 46.51
C ALA A 184 23.24 -4.92 46.65
N SER A 185 23.03 -6.10 47.25
CA SER A 185 21.67 -6.60 47.56
C SER A 185 20.93 -5.68 48.53
N LEU A 186 21.59 -5.15 49.57
CA LEU A 186 20.95 -4.22 50.50
C LEU A 186 20.51 -2.91 49.81
N ILE A 187 21.29 -2.42 48.85
CA ILE A 187 20.90 -1.25 48.04
C ILE A 187 19.75 -1.62 47.10
N ALA A 188 19.83 -2.74 46.38
CA ALA A 188 18.78 -3.19 45.46
C ALA A 188 17.44 -3.35 46.20
N ASP A 189 17.41 -4.14 47.27
CA ASP A 189 16.22 -4.41 48.07
C ASP A 189 15.58 -3.10 48.56
N THR A 190 16.38 -2.14 49.06
CA THR A 190 15.83 -0.95 49.73
C THR A 190 15.65 0.28 48.85
N ARG A 191 16.29 0.35 47.67
CA ARG A 191 16.22 1.51 46.76
C ARG A 191 15.57 1.21 45.43
N LEU A 192 15.63 -0.05 44.97
CA LEU A 192 15.05 -0.48 43.70
C LEU A 192 13.74 -1.24 43.93
N ASP A 193 13.68 -2.06 44.99
CA ASP A 193 12.53 -2.92 45.31
C ASP A 193 11.65 -2.40 46.47
N GLU A 194 11.83 -1.13 46.88
CA GLU A 194 11.05 -0.43 47.92
C GLU A 194 10.98 -1.11 49.31
N MET A 195 11.88 -2.05 49.63
CA MET A 195 11.91 -2.71 50.95
C MET A 195 12.25 -1.72 52.07
N HIS A 196 11.49 -1.77 53.17
CA HIS A 196 11.76 -0.93 54.33
C HIS A 196 12.99 -1.45 55.11
N LEU A 197 13.76 -0.52 55.70
CA LEU A 197 14.99 -0.86 56.43
C LEU A 197 14.78 -1.81 57.63
N TYR A 198 13.60 -1.80 58.26
CA TYR A 198 13.30 -2.73 59.34
C TYR A 198 13.14 -4.18 58.82
N GLU A 199 12.57 -4.36 57.63
CA GLU A 199 12.40 -5.66 56.96
C GLU A 199 13.75 -6.20 56.50
N ALA A 200 14.61 -5.32 55.96
CA ALA A 200 15.98 -5.68 55.61
C ALA A 200 16.81 -6.09 56.83
N ALA A 201 16.62 -5.42 57.98
CA ALA A 201 17.27 -5.76 59.24
C ALA A 201 16.81 -7.12 59.79
N GLU A 202 15.52 -7.40 59.71
CA GLU A 202 14.96 -8.71 60.07
C GLU A 202 15.49 -9.83 59.15
N LYS A 203 15.50 -9.60 57.84
CA LYS A 203 16.03 -10.54 56.83
C LYS A 203 17.51 -10.86 57.04
N LEU A 204 18.31 -9.87 57.45
CA LEU A 204 19.74 -10.04 57.73
C LEU A 204 20.04 -10.53 59.15
N GLY A 205 19.03 -10.62 60.03
CA GLY A 205 19.22 -11.00 61.43
C GLY A 205 20.09 -10.01 62.22
N ASP A 206 20.07 -8.73 61.84
CA ASP A 206 20.95 -7.70 62.39
C ASP A 206 20.16 -6.50 62.93
N SER A 207 20.82 -5.64 63.71
CA SER A 207 20.16 -4.45 64.27
C SER A 207 19.87 -3.41 63.17
N TYR A 208 18.70 -2.75 63.28
CA TYR A 208 18.31 -1.66 62.38
C TYR A 208 19.42 -0.63 62.17
N PHE A 209 20.05 -0.17 63.26
CA PHE A 209 21.12 0.83 63.19
C PHE A 209 22.36 0.33 62.43
N ARG A 210 22.69 -0.96 62.52
CA ARG A 210 23.83 -1.51 61.78
C ARG A 210 23.52 -1.61 60.29
N VAL A 211 22.32 -2.03 59.91
CA VAL A 211 21.88 -2.10 58.52
C VAL A 211 21.77 -0.71 57.89
N LEU A 212 21.23 0.27 58.60
CA LEU A 212 21.21 1.67 58.17
C LEU A 212 22.63 2.18 57.88
N ARG A 213 23.56 1.99 58.83
CA ARG A 213 24.96 2.43 58.67
C ARG A 213 25.71 1.66 57.59
N ALA A 214 25.35 0.40 57.34
CA ALA A 214 25.90 -0.38 56.24
C ALA A 214 25.43 0.17 54.89
N ARG A 215 24.13 0.45 54.74
CA ARG A 215 23.57 1.04 53.52
C ARG A 215 24.15 2.43 53.24
N GLU A 216 24.25 3.30 54.24
CA GLU A 216 24.83 4.65 54.07
C GLU A 216 26.28 4.61 53.59
N ARG A 217 27.09 3.68 54.12
CA ARG A 217 28.48 3.49 53.66
C ARG A 217 28.54 2.97 52.24
N ALA A 218 27.71 1.97 51.91
CA ALA A 218 27.64 1.41 50.57
C ALA A 218 27.17 2.44 49.53
N GLU A 219 26.12 3.22 49.84
CA GLU A 219 25.64 4.32 49.00
C GLU A 219 26.74 5.38 48.78
N SER A 220 27.48 5.75 49.84
CA SER A 220 28.58 6.71 49.74
C SER A 220 29.72 6.20 48.85
N ALA A 221 30.09 4.92 48.98
CA ALA A 221 31.10 4.28 48.14
C ALA A 221 30.67 4.25 46.67
N LEU A 222 29.41 3.89 46.40
CA LEU A 222 28.83 3.84 45.07
C LEU A 222 28.79 5.23 44.41
N ILE A 223 28.39 6.28 45.16
CA ILE A 223 28.38 7.67 44.67
C ILE A 223 29.79 8.12 44.30
N PHE A 224 30.79 7.80 45.15
CA PHE A 224 32.17 8.17 44.87
C PHE A 224 32.70 7.48 43.61
N TRP A 225 32.46 6.18 43.46
CA TRP A 225 32.88 5.39 42.30
C TRP A 225 32.22 5.90 41.00
N LEU A 226 30.90 6.13 40.99
CA LEU A 226 30.19 6.72 39.84
C LEU A 226 30.72 8.12 39.46
N GLY A 227 31.17 8.90 40.46
CA GLY A 227 31.78 10.20 40.24
C GLY A 227 33.21 10.12 39.69
N ALA A 228 33.97 9.08 40.02
CA ALA A 228 35.32 8.85 39.54
C ALA A 228 35.34 8.29 38.10
N GLU A 229 34.35 7.47 37.75
CA GLU A 229 34.25 6.80 36.45
C GLU A 229 33.67 7.71 35.34
N ARG A 230 32.93 8.74 35.73
CA ARG A 230 32.34 9.71 34.79
C ARG A 230 33.27 10.93 34.65
N PRO A 231 34.10 11.05 33.59
CA PRO A 231 34.90 12.26 33.40
C PRO A 231 33.98 13.48 33.30
N PRO A 232 34.40 14.67 33.79
CA PRO A 232 33.56 15.87 33.74
C PRO A 232 33.14 16.14 32.30
N LYS A 233 31.83 16.29 32.07
CA LYS A 233 31.27 16.63 30.75
C LYS A 233 31.96 17.90 30.25
N LYS A 234 32.85 17.78 29.24
CA LYS A 234 33.32 18.94 28.49
C LYS A 234 32.09 19.55 27.80
N SER A 235 31.64 20.72 28.26
CA SER A 235 30.70 21.52 27.50
C SER A 235 31.35 21.81 26.14
N LYS A 236 30.67 21.49 25.04
CA LYS A 236 31.15 21.86 23.72
C LYS A 236 31.21 23.38 23.66
N SER A 237 32.41 23.95 23.69
CA SER A 237 32.65 25.31 23.22
C SER A 237 32.29 25.32 21.74
N VAL A 238 31.11 25.86 21.41
CA VAL A 238 30.79 26.25 20.04
C VAL A 238 31.68 27.45 19.73
N CYS A 239 32.76 27.20 19.01
CA CYS A 239 33.49 28.26 18.31
C CYS A 239 32.52 28.85 17.28
N LYS A 240 32.04 30.07 17.52
CA LYS A 240 31.38 30.90 16.51
C LYS A 240 32.18 32.18 16.30
N LYS A 241 32.81 32.21 15.11
CA LYS A 241 33.04 33.32 14.17
C LYS A 241 33.98 34.49 14.52
N SER A 242 34.81 34.77 13.49
CA SER A 242 35.20 36.06 12.87
C SER A 242 36.71 36.28 12.98
N ALA A 243 37.48 36.61 11.94
CA ALA A 243 37.21 37.19 10.61
C ALA A 243 38.18 36.59 9.57
#